data_AF-A0A2N2WWE0-F1
#
_entry.id   AF-A0A2N2WWE0-F1
#
_cell.length_a   1.000
_cell.length_b   1.000
_cell.length_c   1.000
_cell.angle_alpha   90.00
_cell.angle_beta   90.00
_cell.angle_gamma   90.00
#
_symmetry.space_group_name_H-M   'P 1'
#
loop_
_entity.id
_entity.type
_entity.pdbx_description
1 polymer ?
#
loop_
_entity_poly.entity_id
_entity_poly.type
_entity_poly.pdbx_seq_one_letter_code
_entity_poly.pdbx_strand_id
1 'polypeptide(L)'
;MNDKNISPKDFSPHLFWDVDVATLDFEKHKIFVIRRVMEYGKLNDWHLLKSRFSMDEIKEAIISARSMDPKVVSFMSLLTNVPKESFRCYTNQQSTPTFYGY
;
A
#
# COMPACT_ATOMS: atom_id res chain seq x y z
N MET A 1 16.58 -3.63 -17.63
CA MET A 1 15.94 -2.40 -17.11
C MET A 1 14.95 -1.96 -18.16
N ASN A 2 13.66 -2.21 -17.94
CA ASN A 2 12.62 -1.74 -18.86
C ASN A 2 11.99 -0.54 -18.17
N ASP A 3 12.54 0.65 -18.44
CA ASP A 3 11.97 1.92 -18.02
C ASP A 3 10.67 2.14 -18.80
N LYS A 4 9.62 1.42 -18.40
CA LYS A 4 8.26 1.81 -18.74
C LYS A 4 7.99 3.08 -17.95
N ASN A 5 7.77 4.17 -18.67
CA ASN A 5 7.38 5.46 -18.13
C ASN A 5 5.94 5.36 -17.59
N ILE A 6 5.78 4.61 -16.48
CA ILE A 6 4.49 4.35 -15.85
C ILE A 6 4.11 5.59 -15.06
N SER A 7 2.93 6.08 -15.33
CA SER A 7 2.31 7.24 -14.73
C SER A 7 1.12 6.84 -13.86
N PRO A 8 0.67 7.70 -12.94
CA PRO A 8 -0.57 7.49 -12.19
C PRO A 8 -1.80 7.20 -13.05
N LYS A 9 -1.80 7.64 -14.31
CA LYS A 9 -2.92 7.46 -15.26
C LYS A 9 -3.01 6.04 -15.82
N ASP A 10 -1.94 5.25 -15.72
CA ASP A 10 -1.90 3.86 -16.22
C ASP A 10 -2.60 2.89 -15.26
N PHE A 11 -2.83 3.32 -14.02
CA PHE A 11 -3.53 2.56 -12.99
C PHE A 11 -5.05 2.74 -13.10
N SER A 12 -5.79 1.83 -12.47
CA SER A 12 -7.25 1.91 -12.42
C SER A 12 -7.72 3.26 -11.84
N PRO A 13 -8.64 3.99 -12.53
CA PRO A 13 -9.04 5.34 -12.12
C PRO A 13 -9.64 5.42 -10.71
N HIS A 14 -10.31 4.35 -10.27
CA HIS A 14 -10.91 4.32 -8.95
C HIS A 14 -9.86 4.42 -7.84
N LEU A 15 -8.60 4.03 -8.05
CA LEU A 15 -7.58 4.12 -6.99
C LEU A 15 -7.36 5.54 -6.46
N PHE A 16 -7.69 6.55 -7.26
CA PHE A 16 -7.41 7.95 -7.00
C PHE A 16 -8.70 8.80 -6.99
N TRP A 17 -9.83 8.22 -6.54
CA TRP A 17 -11.15 8.89 -6.56
C TRP A 17 -11.19 10.24 -5.82
N ASP A 18 -10.26 10.49 -4.90
CA ASP A 18 -10.20 11.64 -4.00
C ASP A 18 -8.98 12.55 -4.22
N VAL A 19 -8.18 12.31 -5.27
CA VAL A 19 -6.97 13.11 -5.56
C VAL A 19 -6.88 13.48 -7.03
N ASP A 20 -6.26 14.63 -7.31
CA ASP A 20 -5.94 15.00 -8.68
C ASP A 20 -4.70 14.22 -9.17
N VAL A 21 -4.96 13.22 -10.02
CA VAL A 21 -3.97 12.35 -10.66
C VAL A 21 -2.91 13.13 -11.43
N ALA A 22 -3.22 14.33 -11.95
CA ALA A 22 -2.25 15.16 -12.66
C ALA A 22 -1.16 15.75 -11.75
N THR A 23 -1.45 15.88 -10.45
CA THR A 23 -0.52 16.42 -9.44
C THR A 23 0.22 15.32 -8.67
N LEU A 24 -0.13 14.05 -8.89
CA LEU A 24 0.39 12.93 -8.13
C LEU A 24 1.81 12.57 -8.58
N ASP A 25 2.78 12.91 -7.74
CA ASP A 25 4.18 12.50 -7.90
C ASP A 25 4.44 11.14 -7.24
N PHE A 26 4.90 10.14 -8.01
CA PHE A 26 5.13 8.78 -7.49
C PHE A 26 6.28 8.66 -6.50
N GLU A 27 7.28 9.51 -6.56
CA GLU A 27 8.39 9.48 -5.61
C GLU A 27 7.96 10.11 -4.29
N LYS A 28 7.31 11.27 -4.35
CA LYS A 28 6.82 11.97 -3.15
C LYS A 28 5.66 11.26 -2.47
N HIS A 29 4.77 10.65 -3.25
CA HIS A 29 3.55 10.00 -2.76
C HIS A 29 3.59 8.47 -2.85
N LYS A 30 4.80 7.90 -2.91
CA LYS A 30 5.05 6.46 -3.01
C LYS A 30 4.21 5.61 -2.04
N ILE A 31 4.22 5.96 -0.75
CA ILE A 31 3.45 5.22 0.27
C ILE A 31 1.96 5.27 -0.05
N PHE A 32 1.42 6.43 -0.40
CA PHE A 32 0.00 6.58 -0.73
C PHE A 32 -0.39 5.69 -1.92
N VAL A 33 0.40 5.71 -2.99
CA VAL A 33 0.15 4.92 -4.21
C VAL A 33 0.20 3.42 -3.93
N ILE A 34 1.27 2.96 -3.26
CA ILE A 34 1.42 1.55 -2.87
C ILE A 34 0.21 1.12 -2.04
N ARG A 35 -0.17 1.90 -1.03
CA ARG A 35 -1.33 1.58 -0.19
C ARG A 35 -2.63 1.47 -1.00
N ARG A 36 -2.89 2.41 -1.93
CA ARG A 36 -4.09 2.37 -2.76
C ARG A 36 -4.17 1.13 -3.62
N VAL A 37 -3.07 0.76 -4.29
CA VAL A 37 -3.02 -0.45 -5.10
C VAL A 37 -3.20 -1.70 -4.23
N MET A 38 -2.60 -1.75 -3.04
CA MET A 38 -2.71 -2.92 -2.18
C MET A 38 -4.11 -3.10 -1.57
N GLU A 39 -4.79 -2.00 -1.22
CA GLU A 39 -6.13 -2.05 -0.61
C GLU A 39 -7.25 -2.19 -1.64
N TYR A 40 -7.13 -1.53 -2.80
CA TYR A 40 -8.23 -1.39 -3.77
C TYR A 40 -7.86 -1.77 -5.20
N GLY A 41 -6.60 -2.16 -5.45
CA GLY A 41 -6.09 -2.47 -6.79
C GLY A 41 -6.61 -3.78 -7.35
N LYS A 42 -6.66 -3.83 -8.68
CA LYS A 42 -6.84 -5.06 -9.46
C LYS A 42 -5.49 -5.73 -9.68
N LEU A 43 -5.52 -6.97 -10.17
CA LEU A 43 -4.30 -7.72 -10.47
C LEU A 43 -3.38 -6.98 -11.45
N ASN A 44 -3.93 -6.27 -12.44
CA ASN A 44 -3.15 -5.45 -13.37
C ASN A 44 -2.44 -4.28 -12.67
N ASP A 45 -3.11 -3.63 -11.70
CA ASP A 45 -2.51 -2.56 -10.90
C ASP A 45 -1.35 -3.09 -10.07
N TRP A 46 -1.47 -4.30 -9.52
CA TRP A 46 -0.38 -4.99 -8.83
C TRP A 46 0.82 -5.26 -9.76
N HIS A 47 0.57 -5.70 -11.00
CA HIS A 47 1.65 -5.89 -11.98
C HIS A 47 2.34 -4.57 -12.34
N LEU A 48 1.58 -3.49 -12.53
CA LEU A 48 2.13 -2.15 -12.77
C LEU A 48 2.96 -1.67 -11.57
N LEU A 49 2.45 -1.84 -10.36
CA LEU A 49 3.15 -1.49 -9.12
C LEU A 49 4.51 -2.20 -9.02
N LYS A 50 4.53 -3.52 -9.24
CA LYS A 50 5.77 -4.33 -9.21
C LYS A 50 6.75 -4.00 -10.32
N SER A 51 6.29 -3.43 -11.44
CA SER A 51 7.18 -2.96 -12.49
C SER A 51 7.81 -1.60 -12.19
N ARG A 52 7.26 -0.86 -11.21
CA ARG A 52 7.71 0.49 -10.83
C ARG A 52 8.46 0.55 -9.50
N PHE A 53 8.08 -0.27 -8.53
CA PHE A 53 8.69 -0.32 -7.21
C PHE A 53 9.24 -1.71 -6.94
N SER A 54 10.38 -1.78 -6.25
CA SER A 54 10.92 -3.05 -5.79
C SER A 54 10.05 -3.65 -4.68
N MET A 55 10.18 -4.96 -4.47
CA MET A 55 9.46 -5.61 -3.37
C MET A 55 9.83 -5.07 -1.99
N ASP A 56 11.09 -4.65 -1.80
CA ASP A 56 11.53 -4.02 -0.55
C ASP A 56 10.88 -2.66 -0.35
N GLU A 57 10.76 -1.87 -1.42
CA GLU A 57 10.08 -0.58 -1.37
C GLU A 57 8.60 -0.69 -1.01
N ILE A 58 7.93 -1.71 -1.56
CA ILE A 58 6.52 -2.03 -1.25
C ILE A 58 6.41 -2.47 0.21
N LYS A 59 7.30 -3.35 0.66
CA LYS A 59 7.34 -3.85 2.03
C LYS A 59 7.52 -2.72 3.04
N GLU A 60 8.51 -1.85 2.85
CA GLU A 60 8.77 -0.72 3.75
C GLU A 60 7.60 0.28 3.79
N ALA A 61 6.97 0.55 2.66
CA ALA A 61 5.78 1.41 2.61
C ALA A 61 4.61 0.86 3.42
N ILE A 62 4.42 -0.46 3.42
CA ILE A 62 3.33 -1.12 4.14
C ILE A 62 3.66 -1.26 5.64
N ILE A 63 4.90 -1.61 5.99
CA ILE A 63 5.36 -1.69 7.38
C ILE A 63 5.22 -0.32 8.09
N SER A 64 5.58 0.77 7.40
CA SER A 64 5.54 2.14 7.94
C SER A 64 4.14 2.76 7.99
N ALA A 65 3.14 2.16 7.32
CA ALA A 65 1.78 2.67 7.26
C ALA A 65 1.12 2.71 8.65
N ARG A 66 0.51 3.85 9.00
CA ARG A 66 -0.18 4.04 10.29
C ARG A 66 -1.45 3.21 10.43
N SER A 67 -2.13 2.97 9.31
CA SER A 67 -3.33 2.14 9.20
C SER A 67 -3.26 1.36 7.89
N MET A 68 -3.84 0.16 7.88
CA MET A 68 -3.91 -0.71 6.72
C MET A 68 -5.08 -1.67 6.89
N ASP A 69 -5.71 -2.09 5.78
CA ASP A 69 -6.66 -3.20 5.80
C ASP A 69 -5.97 -4.48 6.34
N PRO A 70 -6.57 -5.18 7.34
CA PRO A 70 -6.02 -6.42 7.90
C PRO A 70 -5.72 -7.52 6.87
N LYS A 71 -6.45 -7.54 5.74
CA LYS A 71 -6.21 -8.47 4.63
C LYS A 71 -4.88 -8.18 3.94
N VAL A 72 -4.56 -6.89 3.75
CA VAL A 72 -3.28 -6.47 3.16
C VAL A 72 -2.13 -6.82 4.09
N VAL A 73 -2.26 -6.58 5.40
CA VAL A 73 -1.26 -6.98 6.40
C VAL A 73 -1.03 -8.48 6.35
N SER A 74 -2.11 -9.28 6.33
CA SER A 74 -2.00 -10.74 6.28
C SER A 74 -1.36 -11.23 4.97
N PHE A 75 -1.73 -10.65 3.83
CA PHE A 75 -1.13 -10.95 2.53
C PHE A 75 0.37 -10.62 2.51
N MET A 76 0.75 -9.43 2.98
CA MET A 76 2.15 -9.00 2.99
C MET A 76 3.00 -9.78 3.98
N SER A 77 2.44 -10.15 5.13
CA SER A 77 3.11 -11.03 6.10
C SER A 77 3.47 -12.37 5.46
N LEU A 78 2.54 -12.98 4.72
CA LEU A 78 2.79 -14.23 3.98
C LEU A 78 3.79 -14.03 2.82
N LEU A 79 3.65 -12.94 2.06
CA LEU A 79 4.49 -12.68 0.88
C LEU A 79 5.95 -12.38 1.23
N THR A 80 6.18 -11.70 2.35
CA THR A 80 7.51 -11.23 2.76
C THR A 80 8.12 -12.01 3.92
N ASN A 81 7.37 -12.98 4.47
CA ASN A 81 7.73 -13.72 5.68
C ASN A 81 8.01 -12.80 6.89
N VAL A 82 7.38 -11.63 6.92
CA VAL A 82 7.49 -10.66 8.02
C VAL A 82 6.32 -10.89 8.99
N PRO A 83 6.56 -10.99 10.31
CA PRO A 83 5.49 -11.15 11.29
C PRO A 83 4.57 -9.93 11.34
N LYS A 84 3.28 -10.13 11.64
CA LYS A 84 2.25 -9.05 11.65
C LYS A 84 2.59 -7.95 12.67
N GLU A 85 3.31 -8.32 13.72
CA GLU A 85 3.81 -7.47 14.80
C GLU A 85 4.82 -6.43 14.32
N SER A 86 5.50 -6.65 13.19
CA SER A 86 6.41 -5.66 12.61
C SER A 86 5.68 -4.54 11.91
N PHE A 87 4.39 -4.69 11.57
CA PHE A 87 3.61 -3.67 10.89
C PHE A 87 3.09 -2.64 11.89
N ARG A 88 3.44 -1.36 11.68
CA ARG A 88 3.06 -0.27 12.59
C ARG A 88 1.55 -0.16 12.81
N CYS A 89 0.76 -0.45 11.78
CA CYS A 89 -0.70 -0.44 11.88
C CYS A 89 -1.24 -1.51 12.85
N TYR A 90 -0.58 -2.66 12.97
CA TYR A 90 -1.01 -3.75 13.84
C TYR A 90 -0.67 -3.47 15.32
N THR A 91 0.52 -2.91 15.60
CA THR A 91 0.92 -2.53 16.96
C THR A 91 0.07 -1.37 17.52
N ASN A 92 -0.33 -0.42 16.68
CA ASN A 92 -1.24 0.65 17.08
C ASN A 92 -2.63 0.12 17.48
N GLN A 93 -3.18 -0.85 16.74
CA GLN A 93 -4.49 -1.43 17.05
C GLN A 93 -4.51 -2.15 18.40
N GLN A 94 -3.41 -2.82 18.78
CA GLN A 94 -3.31 -3.50 20.08
C GLN A 94 -3.16 -2.54 21.26
N SER A 95 -2.48 -1.40 21.06
CA SER A 95 -2.26 -0.40 22.13
C SER A 95 -3.45 0.52 22.38
N THR A 96 -4.43 0.57 21.46
CA THR A 96 -5.70 1.28 21.63
C THR A 96 -6.88 0.30 21.52
N PRO A 97 -7.15 -0.53 22.54
CA PRO A 97 -8.35 -1.36 22.54
C PRO A 97 -9.58 -0.45 22.48
N THR A 98 -10.45 -0.64 21.48
CA THR A 98 -11.76 0.01 21.42
C THR A 98 -12.57 -0.48 22.62
N PHE A 99 -12.61 0.31 23.68
CA PHE A 99 -13.51 0.09 24.81
C PHE A 99 -14.93 0.43 24.35
N TYR A 100 -15.63 -0.55 23.77
CA TYR A 100 -17.08 -0.47 23.64
C TYR A 100 -17.67 -0.78 25.01
N GLY A 101 -17.78 0.26 25.84
CA GLY A 101 -18.60 0.23 27.04
C GLY A 101 -20.06 0.17 26.61
N TYR A 102 -20.67 -1.01 26.71
CA TYR A 102 -22.12 -1.18 26.73
C TYR A 102 -22.65 -0.95 28.15
#